data_AF-A0A811L4E6-F1
#
_entry.id   AF-A0A811L4E6-F1
#
_cell.length_a   1.000
_cell.length_b   1.000
_cell.length_c   1.000
_cell.angle_alpha   90.00
_cell.angle_beta   90.00
_cell.angle_gamma   90.00
#
_symmetry.space_group_name_H-M   'P 1'
#
loop_
_entity.id
_entity.type
_entity.pdbx_description
1 polymer ?
#
loop_
_entity_poly.entity_id
_entity_poly.type
_entity_poly.pdbx_seq_one_letter_code
_entity_poly.pdbx_strand_id
1 'polypeptide(L)'
;MNVIGSTFMDLNIENKKRQIHFHGVIVDENGEDDNEDIAYINVQIVWFYVINYFVLFLFAMLAIFFAETEYDPQTNFLLNATYRVLHETIGYCIELKPPTPYINWLSILRMVDTYVISNIMFRLACGLSLCYRIFMPWALWAKLVFYCPRSLSFKIGAAVMLILQKLEVCCLMIFSINMLKFDYKYVYYTCFVTWLIANPCIMFLSSWLQCYDPFEQGIDRLSIITKIGSTIIFIFYAPQFYFTHNNFIWAPKCHPYVRASEALVEYFVFMAYFVFNLCLLPDIRDIRGLIYPRSISGECEKIIPCNYRKGARYERGH
;
A
#
# COMPACT_ATOMS: atom_id res chain seq x y z
N MET A 1 25.84 51.33 25.62
CA MET A 1 26.73 50.37 24.95
C MET A 1 25.97 49.06 24.77
N ASN A 2 25.61 48.80 23.52
CA ASN A 2 25.13 47.58 22.86
C ASN A 2 24.27 46.56 23.62
N VAL A 3 22.98 46.61 23.30
CA VAL A 3 22.01 45.51 23.34
C VAL A 3 22.24 44.63 22.11
N ILE A 4 22.52 43.34 22.29
CA ILE A 4 22.52 42.33 21.23
C ILE A 4 21.13 41.70 21.22
N GLY A 5 20.30 42.07 20.24
CA GLY A 5 18.94 41.59 20.07
C GLY A 5 18.76 40.87 18.73
N SER A 6 18.27 39.64 18.81
CA SER A 6 17.32 38.98 17.91
C SER A 6 17.46 39.17 16.39
N THR A 7 18.07 38.19 15.70
CA THR A 7 17.87 37.94 14.26
C THR A 7 17.97 36.45 13.94
N PHE A 8 17.03 35.63 14.42
CA PHE A 8 16.95 34.22 14.01
C PHE A 8 15.52 33.66 13.90
N MET A 9 14.48 34.48 14.09
CA MET A 9 13.08 34.00 14.16
C MET A 9 12.18 34.40 12.98
N ASP A 10 12.63 35.25 12.05
CA ASP A 10 11.77 35.78 10.99
C ASP A 10 11.78 35.00 9.66
N LEU A 11 12.76 34.11 9.43
CA LEU A 11 12.87 33.34 8.18
C LEU A 11 11.79 32.26 7.99
N ASN A 12 11.02 31.94 9.03
CA ASN A 12 10.07 30.82 9.00
C ASN A 12 8.61 31.26 8.72
N ILE A 13 8.31 32.56 8.77
CA ILE A 13 6.96 33.09 8.55
C ILE A 13 6.76 33.50 7.08
N GLU A 14 7.81 33.98 6.40
CA GLU A 14 7.73 34.36 4.97
C GLU A 14 7.55 33.16 4.04
N ASN A 15 8.16 32.02 4.34
CA ASN A 15 7.99 30.81 3.52
C ASN A 15 6.59 30.19 3.62
N LYS A 16 5.82 30.51 4.68
CA LYS A 16 4.46 29.99 4.87
C LYS A 16 3.38 30.80 4.14
N LYS A 17 3.69 32.03 3.69
CA LYS A 17 2.73 32.91 2.99
C LYS A 17 2.75 32.83 1.46
N ARG A 18 3.74 32.17 0.84
CA ARG A 18 3.86 32.05 -0.63
C ARG A 18 3.20 30.79 -1.23
N GLN A 19 2.12 30.28 -0.64
CA GLN A 19 1.42 29.11 -1.18
C GLN A 19 -0.06 29.33 -1.52
N ILE A 20 -0.52 30.58 -1.63
CA ILE A 20 -1.94 30.83 -1.92
C ILE A 20 -2.07 31.84 -3.06
N HIS A 21 -2.76 31.39 -4.11
CA HIS A 21 -3.22 32.09 -5.32
C HIS A 21 -2.18 32.55 -6.33
N PHE A 22 -2.13 31.87 -7.49
CA PHE A 22 -2.06 32.56 -8.78
C PHE A 22 -3.05 31.93 -9.76
N HIS A 23 -4.10 32.70 -10.03
CA HIS A 23 -4.95 32.57 -11.20
C HIS A 23 -4.88 33.94 -11.86
N GLY A 24 -4.03 34.07 -12.88
CA GLY A 24 -3.78 35.35 -13.54
C GLY A 24 -2.54 35.26 -14.40
N VAL A 25 -2.74 35.04 -15.70
CA VAL A 25 -1.71 35.09 -16.74
C VAL A 25 -1.13 36.50 -16.78
N ILE A 26 0.18 36.63 -16.62
CA ILE A 26 0.92 37.89 -16.82
C ILE A 26 1.79 37.68 -18.07
N VAL A 27 1.51 38.45 -19.12
CA VAL A 27 2.29 38.46 -20.36
C VAL A 27 3.40 39.51 -20.21
N ASP A 28 4.65 39.13 -20.50
CA ASP A 28 5.80 40.02 -20.42
C ASP A 28 5.88 40.97 -21.65
N GLU A 29 6.46 42.16 -21.51
CA GLU A 29 6.46 43.24 -22.52
C GLU A 29 7.17 42.90 -23.86
N ASN A 30 7.80 41.71 -23.97
CA ASN A 30 8.45 41.23 -25.18
C ASN A 30 7.57 40.29 -26.04
N GLY A 31 6.31 40.04 -25.65
CA GLY A 31 5.41 39.18 -26.43
C GLY A 31 5.80 37.69 -26.45
N GLU A 32 6.73 37.27 -25.58
CA GLU A 32 7.00 35.86 -25.32
C GLU A 32 6.09 35.40 -24.16
N ASP A 33 5.25 34.42 -24.46
CA ASP A 33 4.22 33.87 -23.59
C ASP A 33 4.87 33.14 -22.41
N ASP A 34 4.99 33.83 -21.25
CA ASP A 34 5.62 33.31 -20.03
C ASP A 34 4.69 32.29 -19.35
N ASN A 35 4.59 31.13 -19.99
CA ASN A 35 3.73 30.02 -19.63
C ASN A 35 4.31 29.19 -18.47
N GLU A 36 4.82 29.83 -17.42
CA GLU A 36 5.31 29.15 -16.21
C GLU A 36 4.19 28.31 -15.55
N ASP A 37 2.94 28.77 -15.64
CA ASP A 37 1.75 28.05 -15.16
C ASP A 37 1.47 26.75 -15.95
N ILE A 38 2.00 26.62 -17.17
CA ILE A 38 1.89 25.42 -18.03
C ILE A 38 3.17 24.56 -17.95
N ALA A 39 4.23 25.04 -17.30
CA ALA A 39 5.53 24.37 -17.31
C ALA A 39 5.54 23.06 -16.50
N TYR A 40 4.65 22.90 -15.52
CA TYR A 40 4.54 21.70 -14.72
C TYR A 40 3.11 21.37 -14.30
N ILE A 41 2.79 20.07 -14.28
CA ILE A 41 1.53 19.56 -13.76
C ILE A 41 1.76 19.18 -12.30
N ASN A 42 1.04 19.86 -11.40
CA ASN A 42 1.05 19.56 -9.97
C ASN A 42 -0.08 18.57 -9.63
N VAL A 43 0.26 17.32 -9.38
CA VAL A 43 -0.72 16.28 -9.05
C VAL A 43 -0.55 15.83 -7.61
N GLN A 44 -1.64 15.84 -6.83
CA GLN A 44 -1.65 15.24 -5.50
C GLN A 44 -1.61 13.72 -5.62
N ILE A 45 -0.57 13.10 -5.05
CA ILE A 45 -0.33 11.65 -5.18
C ILE A 45 -1.43 10.82 -4.50
N VAL A 46 -2.11 11.42 -3.52
CA VAL A 46 -3.24 10.85 -2.79
C VAL A 46 -4.30 10.27 -3.71
N TRP A 47 -4.68 10.98 -4.78
CA TRP A 47 -5.75 10.52 -5.67
C TRP A 47 -5.40 9.22 -6.38
N PHE A 48 -4.13 9.06 -6.79
CA PHE A 48 -3.68 7.79 -7.34
C PHE A 48 -3.75 6.67 -6.31
N TYR A 49 -3.41 6.95 -5.04
CA TYR A 49 -3.53 5.95 -3.99
C TYR A 49 -4.99 5.58 -3.73
N VAL A 50 -5.91 6.54 -3.66
CA VAL A 50 -7.35 6.31 -3.50
C VAL A 50 -7.89 5.44 -4.63
N ILE A 51 -7.58 5.78 -5.89
CA ILE A 51 -8.04 5.01 -7.06
C ILE A 51 -7.50 3.58 -7.01
N ASN A 52 -6.21 3.39 -6.72
CA ASN A 52 -5.61 2.06 -6.64
C ASN A 52 -6.18 1.24 -5.49
N TYR A 53 -6.42 1.88 -4.34
CA TYR A 53 -7.02 1.22 -3.19
C TYR A 53 -8.48 0.83 -3.47
N PHE A 54 -9.22 1.69 -4.17
CA PHE A 54 -10.58 1.38 -4.64
C PHE A 54 -10.58 0.21 -5.62
N VAL A 55 -9.66 0.18 -6.59
CA VAL A 55 -9.50 -0.93 -7.54
C VAL A 55 -9.17 -2.25 -6.81
N LEU A 56 -8.22 -2.21 -5.88
CA LEU A 56 -7.88 -3.35 -5.02
C LEU A 56 -9.12 -3.86 -4.26
N PHE A 57 -9.85 -2.96 -3.61
CA PHE A 57 -11.05 -3.31 -2.86
C PHE A 57 -12.14 -3.89 -3.75
N LEU A 58 -12.38 -3.29 -4.91
CA LEU A 58 -13.34 -3.77 -5.90
C LEU A 58 -13.02 -5.20 -6.35
N PHE A 59 -11.77 -5.46 -6.75
CA PHE A 59 -11.36 -6.80 -7.18
C PHE A 59 -11.38 -7.83 -6.03
N ALA A 60 -11.05 -7.43 -4.81
CA ALA A 60 -11.19 -8.31 -3.64
C ALA A 60 -12.66 -8.66 -3.36
N MET A 61 -13.58 -7.69 -3.46
CA MET A 61 -15.02 -7.93 -3.29
C MET A 61 -15.60 -8.77 -4.43
N LEU A 62 -15.16 -8.54 -5.67
CA LEU A 62 -15.54 -9.38 -6.82
C LEU A 62 -15.03 -10.81 -6.65
N ALA A 63 -13.84 -11.01 -6.07
CA ALA A 63 -13.31 -12.34 -5.79
C ALA A 63 -14.23 -13.11 -4.81
N ILE A 64 -14.78 -12.42 -3.80
CA ILE A 64 -15.72 -13.01 -2.85
C ILE A 64 -17.07 -13.28 -3.52
N PHE A 65 -17.61 -12.29 -4.22
CA PHE A 65 -18.91 -12.39 -4.89
C PHE A 65 -18.96 -13.52 -5.92
N PHE A 66 -17.95 -13.60 -6.80
CA PHE A 66 -17.95 -14.63 -7.84
C PHE A 66 -17.78 -16.03 -7.28
N ALA A 67 -17.07 -16.20 -6.17
CA ALA A 67 -16.96 -17.51 -5.51
C ALA A 67 -18.28 -18.03 -4.94
N GLU A 68 -19.28 -17.18 -4.68
CA GLU A 68 -20.64 -17.64 -4.34
C GLU A 68 -21.45 -18.06 -5.57
N THR A 69 -21.15 -17.48 -6.74
CA THR A 69 -21.87 -17.73 -8.01
C THR A 69 -21.26 -18.83 -8.86
N GLU A 70 -19.98 -19.14 -8.65
CA GLU A 70 -19.25 -20.13 -9.43
C GLU A 70 -19.76 -21.54 -9.06
N TYR A 71 -20.13 -22.29 -10.09
CA TYR A 71 -20.73 -23.62 -9.98
C TYR A 71 -19.84 -24.52 -9.13
N ASP A 72 -20.41 -25.17 -8.10
CA ASP A 72 -19.66 -25.98 -7.15
C ASP A 72 -18.81 -27.03 -7.89
N PRO A 73 -17.46 -26.96 -7.82
CA PRO A 73 -16.59 -27.92 -8.51
C PRO A 73 -16.87 -29.37 -8.09
N GLN A 74 -17.55 -29.58 -6.95
CA GLN A 74 -17.97 -30.89 -6.45
C GLN A 74 -19.00 -31.59 -7.34
N THR A 75 -19.80 -30.87 -8.14
CA THR A 75 -20.87 -31.47 -8.96
C THR A 75 -20.37 -32.28 -10.16
N ASN A 76 -19.16 -31.98 -10.65
CA ASN A 76 -18.52 -32.68 -11.77
C ASN A 76 -17.07 -33.08 -11.43
N PHE A 77 -16.78 -33.33 -10.16
CA PHE A 77 -15.51 -33.93 -9.77
C PHE A 77 -15.46 -35.35 -10.34
N LEU A 78 -14.98 -35.47 -11.59
CA LEU A 78 -14.54 -36.74 -12.15
C LEU A 78 -13.48 -37.25 -11.20
N LEU A 79 -13.74 -38.38 -10.54
CA LEU A 79 -12.83 -39.04 -9.61
C LEU A 79 -11.42 -39.29 -10.21
N ASN A 80 -11.27 -39.12 -11.53
CA ASN A 80 -10.06 -39.28 -12.33
C ASN A 80 -9.59 -38.01 -13.09
N ALA A 81 -10.22 -36.84 -12.94
CA ALA A 81 -9.72 -35.60 -13.55
C ALA A 81 -8.56 -35.05 -12.71
N THR A 82 -7.38 -35.56 -13.02
CA THR A 82 -6.10 -35.21 -12.40
C THR A 82 -5.63 -33.83 -12.85
N TYR A 83 -5.45 -32.89 -11.92
CA TYR A 83 -4.52 -31.79 -12.15
C TYR A 83 -3.12 -32.42 -12.20
N ARG A 84 -2.53 -32.49 -13.39
CA ARG A 84 -1.10 -32.83 -13.55
C ARG A 84 -0.28 -31.63 -13.12
N VAL A 85 0.32 -31.72 -11.94
CA VAL A 85 1.48 -30.93 -11.57
C VAL A 85 2.73 -31.74 -11.89
N LEU A 86 3.77 -31.07 -12.38
CA LEU A 86 5.01 -31.70 -12.81
C LEU A 86 5.59 -32.56 -11.66
N HIS A 87 5.74 -33.86 -11.92
CA HIS A 87 6.39 -34.88 -11.09
C HIS A 87 5.67 -35.53 -9.90
N GLU A 88 4.45 -35.16 -9.52
CA GLU A 88 3.68 -35.95 -8.53
C GLU A 88 2.18 -36.01 -8.85
N THR A 89 1.60 -37.22 -8.79
CA THR A 89 0.14 -37.39 -8.69
C THR A 89 -0.28 -37.04 -7.26
N ILE A 90 -0.63 -35.78 -7.02
CA ILE A 90 -1.14 -35.36 -5.72
C ILE A 90 -2.56 -35.92 -5.57
N GLY A 91 -2.68 -36.86 -4.62
CA GLY A 91 -3.93 -37.54 -4.30
C GLY A 91 -4.97 -36.62 -3.67
N TYR A 92 -6.21 -36.83 -4.12
CA TYR A 92 -7.51 -36.65 -3.47
C TYR A 92 -7.65 -35.64 -2.32
N CYS A 93 -8.68 -34.80 -2.44
CA CYS A 93 -9.34 -34.27 -1.26
C CYS A 93 -10.02 -35.37 -0.47
N ILE A 94 -9.66 -35.45 0.81
CA ILE A 94 -10.17 -36.44 1.76
C ILE A 94 -11.62 -36.10 2.19
N GLU A 95 -12.04 -34.84 2.09
CA GLU A 95 -13.38 -34.37 2.46
C GLU A 95 -14.06 -33.66 1.27
N LEU A 96 -14.91 -34.40 0.56
CA LEU A 96 -15.73 -33.89 -0.57
C LEU A 96 -17.03 -33.21 -0.11
N LYS A 97 -17.52 -33.47 1.11
CA LYS A 97 -18.75 -32.86 1.60
C LYS A 97 -18.44 -31.77 2.62
N PRO A 98 -18.99 -30.55 2.46
CA PRO A 98 -18.94 -29.57 3.52
C PRO A 98 -19.70 -30.12 4.75
N PRO A 99 -19.16 -30.02 5.96
CA PRO A 99 -19.98 -30.25 7.15
C PRO A 99 -21.09 -29.19 7.15
N THR A 100 -22.30 -29.59 7.58
CA THR A 100 -23.55 -28.82 7.55
C THR A 100 -23.40 -27.28 7.47
N PRO A 101 -23.99 -26.61 6.46
CA PRO A 101 -23.75 -25.19 6.15
C PRO A 101 -24.15 -24.22 7.28
N TYR A 102 -25.04 -24.63 8.18
CA TYR A 102 -25.48 -23.79 9.31
C TYR A 102 -24.40 -23.57 10.38
N ILE A 103 -23.31 -24.35 10.38
CA ILE A 103 -22.25 -24.28 11.40
C ILE A 103 -20.96 -23.68 10.83
N ASN A 104 -20.81 -23.68 9.51
CA ASN A 104 -19.56 -23.35 8.85
C ASN A 104 -19.69 -22.11 7.98
N TRP A 105 -18.69 -21.24 8.02
CA TRP A 105 -18.62 -19.97 7.30
C TRP A 105 -17.58 -20.06 6.18
N LEU A 106 -17.64 -19.12 5.23
CA LEU A 106 -16.78 -19.08 4.05
C LEU A 106 -15.39 -18.51 4.39
N SER A 107 -14.31 -19.25 4.14
CA SER A 107 -12.95 -18.71 4.25
C SER A 107 -12.55 -18.02 2.94
N ILE A 108 -12.09 -16.77 3.00
CA ILE A 108 -11.70 -15.98 1.81
C ILE A 108 -10.55 -16.70 1.08
N LEU A 109 -9.51 -17.11 1.79
CA LEU A 109 -8.35 -17.78 1.21
C LEU A 109 -8.70 -19.14 0.62
N ARG A 110 -9.63 -19.88 1.24
CA ARG A 110 -10.09 -21.15 0.65
C ARG A 110 -10.96 -20.94 -0.58
N MET A 111 -11.76 -19.86 -0.64
CA MET A 111 -12.51 -19.49 -1.84
C MET A 111 -11.55 -19.19 -3.00
N VAL A 112 -10.51 -18.40 -2.75
CA VAL A 112 -9.48 -18.08 -3.76
C VAL A 112 -8.73 -19.33 -4.22
N ASP A 113 -8.53 -20.33 -3.35
CA ASP A 113 -7.92 -21.62 -3.73
C ASP A 113 -8.87 -22.53 -4.54
N THR A 114 -10.16 -22.53 -4.21
CA THR A 114 -11.13 -23.49 -4.77
C THR A 114 -11.71 -23.02 -6.10
N TYR A 115 -11.88 -21.71 -6.26
CA TYR A 115 -12.61 -21.10 -7.37
C TYR A 115 -11.67 -20.35 -8.30
N VAL A 116 -11.76 -20.65 -9.61
CA VAL A 116 -10.82 -20.12 -10.61
C VAL A 116 -11.03 -18.62 -10.82
N ILE A 117 -12.28 -18.16 -10.92
CA ILE A 117 -12.56 -16.74 -11.12
C ILE A 117 -12.14 -15.95 -9.88
N SER A 118 -12.45 -16.45 -8.68
CA SER A 118 -12.01 -15.86 -7.41
C SER A 118 -10.49 -15.72 -7.34
N ASN A 119 -9.77 -16.76 -7.76
CA ASN A 119 -8.32 -16.77 -7.84
C ASN A 119 -7.78 -15.66 -8.75
N ILE A 120 -8.32 -15.55 -9.97
CA ILE A 120 -7.92 -14.53 -10.94
C ILE A 120 -8.17 -13.13 -10.39
N MET A 121 -9.35 -12.89 -9.81
CA MET A 121 -9.71 -11.59 -9.26
C MET A 121 -8.79 -11.20 -8.08
N PHE A 122 -8.46 -12.13 -7.20
CA PHE A 122 -7.53 -11.89 -6.10
C PHE A 122 -6.11 -11.55 -6.59
N ARG A 123 -5.62 -12.26 -7.62
CA ARG A 123 -4.33 -11.93 -8.26
C ARG A 123 -4.33 -10.56 -8.90
N LEU A 124 -5.42 -10.17 -9.57
CA LEU A 124 -5.55 -8.83 -10.14
C LEU A 124 -5.57 -7.76 -9.04
N ALA A 125 -6.24 -8.02 -7.92
CA ALA A 125 -6.25 -7.13 -6.76
C ALA A 125 -4.82 -6.86 -6.24
N CYS A 126 -4.05 -7.94 -6.00
CA CYS A 126 -2.67 -7.84 -5.51
C CYS A 126 -1.70 -7.29 -6.56
N GLY A 127 -1.84 -7.71 -7.82
CA GLY A 127 -0.92 -7.38 -8.91
C GLY A 127 -1.05 -5.95 -9.42
N LEU A 128 -2.28 -5.46 -9.64
CA LEU A 128 -2.49 -4.09 -10.13
C LEU A 128 -2.04 -3.03 -9.12
N SER A 129 -2.16 -3.34 -7.82
CA SER A 129 -1.74 -2.43 -6.75
C SER A 129 -0.24 -2.49 -6.43
N LEU A 130 0.51 -3.43 -7.02
CA LEU A 130 1.92 -3.68 -6.72
C LEU A 130 2.80 -2.43 -6.91
N CYS A 131 2.74 -1.80 -8.09
CA CYS A 131 3.58 -0.66 -8.42
C CYS A 131 3.41 0.48 -7.42
N TYR A 132 2.16 0.77 -7.03
CA TYR A 132 1.84 1.82 -6.07
C TYR A 132 2.26 1.43 -4.66
N ARG A 133 2.02 0.18 -4.25
CA ARG A 133 2.45 -0.31 -2.93
C ARG A 133 3.97 -0.36 -2.77
N ILE A 134 4.74 -0.40 -3.86
CA ILE A 134 6.20 -0.24 -3.84
C ILE A 134 6.61 1.24 -3.82
N PHE A 135 5.93 2.07 -4.62
CA PHE A 135 6.27 3.49 -4.77
C PHE A 135 5.90 4.33 -3.53
N MET A 136 4.74 4.11 -2.94
CA MET A 136 4.23 4.94 -1.83
C MET A 136 5.10 4.88 -0.56
N PRO A 137 5.57 3.70 -0.10
CA PRO A 137 6.59 3.60 0.94
C PRO A 137 7.83 4.45 0.67
N TRP A 138 8.28 4.48 -0.59
CA TRP A 138 9.47 5.24 -0.96
C TRP A 138 9.21 6.76 -0.88
N ALA A 139 8.06 7.22 -1.37
CA ALA A 139 7.65 8.62 -1.26
C ALA A 139 7.50 9.06 0.21
N LEU A 140 6.88 8.21 1.04
CA LEU A 140 6.74 8.46 2.47
C LEU A 140 8.10 8.49 3.17
N TRP A 141 8.99 7.55 2.88
CA TRP A 141 10.36 7.54 3.41
C TRP A 141 11.12 8.82 3.03
N ALA A 142 11.03 9.25 1.77
CA ALA A 142 11.67 10.48 1.30
C ALA A 142 11.13 11.71 2.06
N LYS A 143 9.81 11.80 2.28
CA LYS A 143 9.19 12.83 3.12
C LYS A 143 9.78 12.81 4.54
N LEU A 144 9.82 11.64 5.18
CA LEU A 144 10.26 11.50 6.57
C LEU A 144 11.77 11.78 6.77
N VAL A 145 12.61 11.49 5.79
CA VAL A 145 14.08 11.61 5.92
C VAL A 145 14.62 12.96 5.47
N PHE A 146 14.12 13.53 4.37
CA PHE A 146 14.72 14.72 3.75
C PHE A 146 14.11 16.04 4.23
N TYR A 147 12.83 16.07 4.59
CA TYR A 147 12.12 17.33 4.87
C TYR A 147 12.21 17.78 6.33
N CYS A 148 12.54 16.89 7.27
CA CYS A 148 12.66 17.24 8.67
C CYS A 148 14.00 16.76 9.26
N PRO A 149 14.78 17.64 9.93
CA PRO A 149 15.93 17.19 10.70
C PRO A 149 15.44 16.37 11.90
N ARG A 150 15.61 15.05 11.82
CA ARG A 150 15.22 14.08 12.86
C ARG A 150 16.42 13.28 13.35
N SER A 151 16.27 12.66 14.52
CA SER A 151 17.30 11.81 15.14
C SER A 151 17.69 10.63 14.24
N LEU A 152 18.91 10.10 14.42
CA LEU A 152 19.40 8.96 13.66
C LEU A 152 18.47 7.73 13.80
N SER A 153 17.99 7.46 15.02
CA SER A 153 17.07 6.35 15.29
C SER A 153 15.76 6.44 14.50
N PHE A 154 15.24 7.66 14.30
CA PHE A 154 14.06 7.89 13.47
C PHE A 154 14.32 7.54 12.00
N LYS A 155 15.46 7.98 11.44
CA LYS A 155 15.84 7.67 10.06
C LYS A 155 16.06 6.18 9.83
N ILE A 156 16.68 5.49 10.80
CA ILE A 156 16.83 4.03 10.77
C ILE A 156 15.46 3.35 10.80
N GLY A 157 14.57 3.76 11.71
CA GLY A 157 13.20 3.22 11.78
C GLY A 157 12.42 3.39 10.49
N ALA A 158 12.49 4.56 9.86
CA ALA A 158 11.87 4.82 8.56
C ALA A 158 12.47 3.95 7.44
N ALA A 159 13.80 3.76 7.42
CA ALA A 159 14.46 2.90 6.43
C ALA A 159 14.10 1.42 6.60
N VAL A 160 14.03 0.94 7.85
CA VAL A 160 13.58 -0.43 8.15
C VAL A 160 12.12 -0.62 7.73
N MET A 161 11.25 0.34 8.02
CA MET A 161 9.86 0.31 7.57
C MET A 161 9.75 0.21 6.04
N LEU A 162 10.54 0.99 5.29
CA LEU A 162 10.58 0.94 3.83
C LEU A 162 10.97 -0.46 3.31
N ILE A 163 12.01 -1.07 3.88
CA ILE A 163 12.48 -2.40 3.47
C ILE A 163 11.41 -3.46 3.78
N LEU A 164 10.84 -3.41 4.99
CA LEU A 164 9.79 -4.35 5.40
C LEU A 164 8.54 -4.22 4.52
N GLN A 165 8.12 -3.00 4.18
CA GLN A 165 6.98 -2.78 3.28
C GLN A 165 7.24 -3.36 1.88
N LYS A 166 8.44 -3.18 1.32
CA LYS A 166 8.77 -3.79 0.02
C LYS A 166 8.76 -5.32 0.09
N LEU A 167 9.33 -5.89 1.16
CA LEU A 167 9.34 -7.33 1.38
C LEU A 167 7.91 -7.89 1.51
N GLU A 168 7.07 -7.23 2.31
CA GLU A 168 5.67 -7.60 2.52
C GLU A 168 4.88 -7.62 1.21
N VAL A 169 5.02 -6.57 0.39
CA VAL A 169 4.31 -6.46 -0.89
C VAL A 169 4.76 -7.54 -1.88
N CYS A 170 6.06 -7.82 -1.96
CA CYS A 170 6.58 -8.90 -2.80
C CYS A 170 6.09 -10.28 -2.33
N CYS A 171 6.14 -10.55 -1.02
CA CYS A 171 5.66 -11.80 -0.45
C CYS A 171 4.15 -11.98 -0.64
N LEU A 172 3.35 -10.92 -0.47
CA LEU A 172 1.91 -10.97 -0.71
C LEU A 172 1.58 -11.26 -2.19
N MET A 173 2.33 -10.67 -3.11
CA MET A 173 2.16 -10.93 -4.54
C MET A 173 2.46 -12.40 -4.89
N ILE A 174 3.58 -12.94 -4.40
CA ILE A 174 3.93 -14.35 -4.61
C ILE A 174 2.87 -15.27 -3.96
N PHE A 175 2.44 -14.94 -2.74
CA PHE A 175 1.38 -15.65 -2.03
C PHE A 175 0.05 -15.64 -2.79
N SER A 176 -0.29 -14.58 -3.53
CA SER A 176 -1.50 -14.53 -4.35
C SER A 176 -1.51 -15.52 -5.53
N ILE A 177 -0.35 -16.07 -5.89
CA ILE A 177 -0.21 -17.08 -6.94
C ILE A 177 -0.44 -18.46 -6.32
N ASN A 178 -1.71 -18.83 -6.13
CA ASN A 178 -2.06 -20.08 -5.44
C ASN A 178 -1.53 -21.34 -6.13
N MET A 179 -1.25 -21.30 -7.44
CA MET A 179 -0.60 -22.43 -8.14
C MET A 179 0.78 -22.78 -7.55
N LEU A 180 1.51 -21.80 -6.99
CA LEU A 180 2.79 -22.04 -6.32
C LEU A 180 2.66 -22.94 -5.08
N LYS A 181 1.48 -23.03 -4.47
CA LYS A 181 1.24 -23.96 -3.36
C LYS A 181 1.44 -25.42 -3.79
N PHE A 182 1.11 -25.75 -5.03
CA PHE A 182 1.24 -27.10 -5.57
C PHE A 182 2.63 -27.35 -6.15
N ASP A 183 3.19 -26.39 -6.89
CA ASP A 183 4.51 -26.56 -7.53
C ASP A 183 5.68 -26.35 -6.54
N TYR A 184 5.56 -25.38 -5.63
CA TYR A 184 6.63 -24.91 -4.73
C TYR A 184 6.09 -24.57 -3.34
N LYS A 185 5.51 -25.56 -2.66
CA LYS A 185 4.86 -25.42 -1.33
C LYS A 185 5.68 -24.66 -0.29
N TYR A 186 7.00 -24.91 -0.23
CA TYR A 186 7.90 -24.22 0.70
C TYR A 186 8.04 -22.72 0.43
N VAL A 187 8.05 -22.32 -0.85
CA VAL A 187 8.13 -20.91 -1.24
C VAL A 187 6.83 -20.21 -0.86
N TYR A 188 5.68 -20.83 -1.15
CA TYR A 188 4.36 -20.33 -0.77
C TYR A 188 4.26 -20.13 0.75
N TYR A 189 4.64 -21.15 1.53
CA TYR A 189 4.66 -21.09 3.00
C TYR A 189 5.59 -19.99 3.52
N THR A 190 6.81 -19.88 2.98
CA THR A 190 7.77 -18.85 3.40
C THR A 190 7.23 -17.44 3.14
N CYS A 191 6.60 -17.22 1.98
CA CYS A 191 6.00 -15.92 1.65
C CYS A 191 4.83 -15.58 2.59
N PHE A 192 3.97 -16.55 2.89
CA PHE A 192 2.88 -16.40 3.85
C PHE A 192 3.38 -15.99 5.24
N VAL A 193 4.35 -16.74 5.78
CA VAL A 193 4.92 -16.45 7.11
C VAL A 193 5.64 -15.12 7.13
N THR A 194 6.40 -14.79 6.08
CA THR A 194 7.10 -13.52 5.97
C THR A 194 6.11 -12.35 5.95
N TRP A 195 5.02 -12.45 5.18
CA TRP A 195 3.95 -11.46 5.17
C TRP A 195 3.33 -11.31 6.57
N LEU A 196 3.01 -12.42 7.24
CA LEU A 196 2.36 -12.41 8.54
C LEU A 196 3.23 -11.80 9.65
N ILE A 197 4.55 -11.99 9.60
CA ILE A 197 5.50 -11.42 10.57
C ILE A 197 5.89 -9.98 10.22
N ALA A 198 6.07 -9.65 8.94
CA ALA A 198 6.46 -8.31 8.51
C ALA A 198 5.38 -7.27 8.84
N ASN A 199 4.11 -7.62 8.64
CA ASN A 199 2.97 -6.73 8.88
C ASN A 199 2.93 -6.10 10.29
N PRO A 200 2.94 -6.87 11.39
CA PRO A 200 2.89 -6.28 12.73
C PRO A 200 4.11 -5.39 13.00
N CYS A 201 5.30 -5.72 12.47
CA CYS A 201 6.47 -4.85 12.56
C CYS A 201 6.26 -3.53 11.80
N ILE A 202 5.71 -3.58 10.59
CA ILE A 202 5.37 -2.38 9.80
C ILE A 202 4.33 -1.54 10.53
N MET A 203 3.27 -2.18 11.04
CA MET A 203 2.19 -1.51 11.74
C MET A 203 2.67 -0.79 12.99
N PHE A 204 3.52 -1.45 13.78
CA PHE A 204 4.16 -0.86 14.95
C PHE A 204 5.08 0.31 14.58
N LEU A 205 6.00 0.11 13.63
CA LEU A 205 6.95 1.14 13.21
C LEU A 205 6.24 2.37 12.61
N SER A 206 5.22 2.18 11.78
CA SER A 206 4.45 3.28 11.22
C SER A 206 3.71 4.08 12.29
N SER A 207 3.08 3.39 13.25
CA SER A 207 2.40 4.03 14.38
C SER A 207 3.40 4.82 15.23
N TRP A 208 4.56 4.23 15.51
CA TRP A 208 5.65 4.87 16.26
C TRP A 208 6.19 6.11 15.55
N LEU A 209 6.45 6.04 14.24
CA LEU A 209 6.95 7.17 13.46
C LEU A 209 5.95 8.33 13.43
N GLN A 210 4.64 8.04 13.36
CA GLN A 210 3.60 9.07 13.36
C GLN A 210 3.48 9.80 14.69
N CYS A 211 3.87 9.18 15.82
CA CYS A 211 3.90 9.84 17.13
C CYS A 211 4.86 11.03 17.21
N TYR A 212 5.80 11.15 16.27
CA TYR A 212 6.77 12.26 16.22
C TYR A 212 6.28 13.49 15.45
N ASP A 213 5.20 13.37 14.68
CA ASP A 213 4.62 14.48 13.94
C ASP A 213 3.55 15.19 14.80
N PRO A 214 3.46 16.53 14.74
CA PRO A 214 2.47 17.27 15.52
C PRO A 214 1.04 16.98 15.06
N PHE A 215 0.15 16.69 16.02
CA PHE A 215 -1.28 16.40 15.77
C PHE A 215 -2.12 17.66 15.53
N GLU A 216 -1.83 18.37 14.45
CA GLU A 216 -2.52 19.62 14.12
C GLU A 216 -3.97 19.37 13.70
N GLN A 217 -4.26 18.27 12.98
CA GLN A 217 -5.61 17.99 12.46
C GLN A 217 -6.26 16.78 13.16
N GLY A 218 -7.59 16.81 13.30
CA GLY A 218 -8.35 15.70 13.88
C GLY A 218 -8.20 14.38 13.10
N ILE A 219 -7.96 14.47 11.79
CA ILE A 219 -7.69 13.33 10.90
C ILE A 219 -6.42 12.59 11.35
N ASP A 220 -5.39 13.29 11.82
CA ASP A 220 -4.12 12.68 12.25
C ASP A 220 -4.30 11.89 13.54
N ARG A 221 -5.15 12.39 14.45
CA ARG A 221 -5.51 11.69 15.70
C ARG A 221 -6.30 10.43 15.42
N LEU A 222 -7.30 10.53 14.53
CA LEU A 222 -8.09 9.37 14.10
C LEU A 222 -7.19 8.32 13.45
N SER A 223 -6.28 8.73 12.56
CA SER A 223 -5.32 7.85 11.90
C SER A 223 -4.50 7.04 12.90
N ILE A 224 -3.89 7.69 13.91
CA ILE A 224 -3.11 6.97 14.93
C ILE A 224 -3.96 6.00 15.72
N ILE A 225 -5.15 6.42 16.18
CA ILE A 225 -6.04 5.54 16.96
C ILE A 225 -6.39 4.30 16.14
N THR A 226 -6.73 4.49 14.86
CA THR A 226 -7.05 3.40 13.93
C THR A 226 -5.85 2.50 13.67
N LYS A 227 -4.64 3.05 13.51
CA LYS A 227 -3.41 2.26 13.35
C LYS A 227 -3.10 1.42 14.59
N ILE A 228 -3.17 2.00 15.78
CA ILE A 228 -2.94 1.28 17.05
C ILE A 228 -3.98 0.18 17.22
N GLY A 229 -5.27 0.49 17.02
CA GLY A 229 -6.35 -0.49 17.09
C GLY A 229 -6.16 -1.65 16.11
N SER A 230 -5.82 -1.35 14.85
CA SER A 230 -5.54 -2.35 13.83
C SER A 230 -4.33 -3.20 14.18
N THR A 231 -3.27 -2.60 14.72
CA THR A 231 -2.05 -3.31 15.18
C THR A 231 -2.39 -4.33 16.27
N ILE A 232 -3.18 -3.92 17.27
CA ILE A 232 -3.58 -4.79 18.39
C ILE A 232 -4.43 -5.96 17.87
N ILE A 233 -5.43 -5.68 17.05
CA ILE A 233 -6.30 -6.72 16.47
C ILE A 233 -5.48 -7.70 15.63
N PHE A 234 -4.59 -7.21 14.77
CA PHE A 234 -3.76 -8.05 13.92
C PHE A 234 -2.85 -8.96 14.75
N ILE A 235 -2.12 -8.41 15.73
CA ILE A 235 -1.22 -9.20 16.59
C ILE A 235 -1.99 -10.25 17.39
N PHE A 236 -3.20 -9.93 17.85
CA PHE A 236 -4.01 -10.84 18.66
C PHE A 236 -4.51 -12.05 17.85
N TYR A 237 -4.90 -11.86 16.59
CA TYR A 237 -5.47 -12.90 15.74
C TYR A 237 -4.46 -13.59 14.79
N ALA A 238 -3.30 -12.99 14.55
CA ALA A 238 -2.27 -13.53 13.67
C ALA A 238 -1.80 -14.96 14.04
N PRO A 239 -1.59 -15.32 15.33
CA PRO A 239 -1.18 -16.68 15.68
C PRO A 239 -2.24 -17.74 15.33
N GLN A 240 -3.51 -17.49 15.64
CA GLN A 240 -4.61 -18.41 15.32
C GLN A 240 -4.79 -18.53 13.81
N PHE A 241 -4.62 -17.42 13.09
CA PHE A 241 -4.65 -17.39 11.64
C PHE A 241 -3.49 -18.21 11.03
N TYR A 242 -2.28 -18.07 11.56
CA TYR A 242 -1.13 -18.90 11.19
C TYR A 242 -1.44 -20.39 11.31
N PHE A 243 -1.93 -20.84 12.47
CA PHE A 243 -2.22 -22.26 12.67
C PHE A 243 -3.28 -22.78 11.70
N THR A 244 -4.36 -22.02 11.52
CA THR A 244 -5.47 -22.39 10.63
C THR A 244 -5.01 -22.49 9.18
N HIS A 245 -4.29 -21.47 8.69
CA HIS A 245 -3.86 -21.43 7.30
C HIS A 245 -2.68 -22.38 7.03
N ASN A 246 -1.75 -22.54 7.97
CA ASN A 246 -0.67 -23.51 7.87
C ASN A 246 -1.22 -24.93 7.72
N ASN A 247 -2.20 -25.32 8.54
CA ASN A 247 -2.86 -26.62 8.38
C ASN A 247 -3.48 -26.78 7.00
N PHE A 248 -4.05 -25.73 6.43
CA PHE A 248 -4.64 -25.74 5.09
C PHE A 248 -3.59 -25.77 3.95
N ILE A 249 -2.40 -25.18 4.15
CA ILE A 249 -1.27 -25.33 3.22
C ILE A 249 -0.84 -26.79 3.20
N TRP A 250 -0.66 -27.41 4.37
CA TRP A 250 -0.15 -28.77 4.47
C TRP A 250 -1.16 -29.85 4.08
N ALA A 251 -2.42 -29.68 4.49
CA ALA A 251 -3.54 -30.57 4.21
C ALA A 251 -4.71 -29.78 3.56
N PRO A 252 -4.69 -29.60 2.22
CA PRO A 252 -5.75 -28.87 1.52
C PRO A 252 -7.09 -29.61 1.59
N LYS A 253 -8.18 -28.85 1.64
CA LYS A 253 -9.57 -29.34 1.60
C LYS A 253 -10.25 -28.85 0.32
N CYS A 254 -11.27 -29.58 -0.16
CA CYS A 254 -11.99 -29.27 -1.42
C CYS A 254 -13.28 -28.48 -1.20
N HIS A 255 -13.36 -27.75 -0.11
CA HIS A 255 -14.47 -26.87 0.14
C HIS A 255 -14.00 -25.58 0.82
N PRO A 256 -14.64 -24.44 0.51
CA PRO A 256 -14.26 -23.15 1.07
C PRO A 256 -14.68 -22.99 2.54
N TYR A 257 -15.56 -23.86 3.03
CA TYR A 257 -16.14 -23.74 4.37
C TYR A 257 -15.15 -24.07 5.50
N VAL A 258 -15.19 -23.28 6.57
CA VAL A 258 -14.42 -23.42 7.82
C VAL A 258 -15.36 -23.26 9.01
N ARG A 259 -14.90 -23.61 10.22
CA ARG A 259 -15.65 -23.27 11.44
C ARG A 259 -15.80 -21.76 11.55
N ALA A 260 -16.92 -21.28 12.06
CA ALA A 260 -17.18 -19.84 12.21
C ALA A 260 -16.06 -19.09 12.97
N SER A 261 -15.46 -19.71 13.99
CA SER A 261 -14.32 -19.15 14.73
C SER A 261 -13.08 -18.94 13.85
N GLU A 262 -12.81 -19.87 12.93
CA GLU A 262 -11.65 -19.80 12.01
C GLU A 262 -11.88 -18.73 10.93
N ALA A 263 -13.11 -18.62 10.40
CA ALA A 263 -13.48 -17.55 9.47
C ALA A 263 -13.37 -16.16 10.13
N LEU A 264 -13.88 -16.00 11.35
CA LEU A 264 -13.79 -14.72 12.07
C LEU A 264 -12.36 -14.26 12.28
N VAL A 265 -11.47 -15.19 12.67
CA VAL A 265 -10.03 -14.91 12.82
C VAL A 265 -9.45 -14.37 11.50
N GLU A 266 -9.73 -15.05 10.39
CA GLU A 266 -9.29 -14.62 9.06
C GLU A 266 -9.83 -13.23 8.70
N TYR A 267 -11.13 -12.98 8.92
CA TYR A 267 -11.75 -11.70 8.61
C TYR A 267 -11.16 -10.57 9.44
N PHE A 268 -10.91 -10.78 10.74
CA PHE A 268 -10.30 -9.76 11.60
C PHE A 268 -8.87 -9.42 11.16
N VAL A 269 -8.07 -10.42 10.76
CA VAL A 269 -6.71 -10.21 10.24
C VAL A 269 -6.74 -9.38 8.95
N PHE A 270 -7.57 -9.76 7.97
CA PHE A 270 -7.70 -9.01 6.72
C PHE A 270 -8.26 -7.61 6.94
N MET A 271 -9.31 -7.47 7.75
CA MET A 271 -9.92 -6.17 8.04
C MET A 271 -8.94 -5.23 8.72
N ALA A 272 -8.20 -5.71 9.73
CA ALA A 272 -7.16 -4.92 10.39
C ALA A 272 -6.05 -4.50 9.39
N TYR A 273 -5.64 -5.41 8.50
CA TYR A 273 -4.68 -5.09 7.44
C TYR A 273 -5.20 -4.02 6.47
N PHE A 274 -6.42 -4.16 5.96
CA PHE A 274 -7.02 -3.19 5.04
C PHE A 274 -7.18 -1.82 5.72
N VAL A 275 -7.78 -1.79 6.90
CA VAL A 275 -8.01 -0.55 7.67
C VAL A 275 -6.69 0.14 8.02
N PHE A 276 -5.66 -0.62 8.41
CA PHE A 276 -4.33 -0.06 8.63
C PHE A 276 -3.75 0.59 7.36
N ASN A 277 -3.86 -0.08 6.20
CA ASN A 277 -3.37 0.49 4.94
C ASN A 277 -4.13 1.77 4.53
N LEU A 278 -5.43 1.88 4.85
CA LEU A 278 -6.18 3.13 4.64
C LEU A 278 -5.60 4.30 5.45
N CYS A 279 -4.97 4.04 6.59
CA CYS A 279 -4.33 5.07 7.40
C CYS A 279 -3.06 5.65 6.74
N LEU A 280 -2.63 5.12 5.59
CA LEU A 280 -1.58 5.74 4.78
C LEU A 280 -2.09 7.02 4.08
N LEU A 281 -3.40 7.11 3.76
CA LEU A 281 -4.02 8.27 3.11
C LEU A 281 -3.69 9.61 3.79
N PRO A 282 -3.90 9.77 5.11
CA PRO A 282 -3.55 11.01 5.80
C PRO A 282 -2.04 11.27 5.80
N ASP A 283 -1.20 10.23 5.85
CA ASP A 283 0.27 10.40 5.90
C ASP A 283 0.83 10.97 4.59
N ILE A 284 0.21 10.60 3.46
CA ILE A 284 0.63 11.00 2.11
C ILE A 284 -0.11 12.24 1.60
N ARG A 285 -1.02 12.82 2.40
CA ARG A 285 -1.95 13.88 1.96
C ARG A 285 -1.26 15.11 1.34
N ASP A 286 -0.07 15.42 1.85
CA ASP A 286 0.70 16.59 1.45
C ASP A 286 1.74 16.28 0.35
N ILE A 287 1.87 15.01 -0.06
CA ILE A 287 2.84 14.62 -1.09
C ILE A 287 2.28 14.96 -2.47
N ARG A 288 3.03 15.79 -3.19
CA ARG A 288 2.69 16.24 -4.55
C ARG A 288 3.75 15.75 -5.54
N GLY A 289 3.28 15.22 -6.66
CA GLY A 289 4.11 14.92 -7.82
C GLY A 289 4.14 16.13 -8.75
N LEU A 290 5.33 16.59 -9.09
CA LEU A 290 5.56 17.63 -10.09
C LEU A 290 6.01 16.95 -11.38
N ILE A 291 5.18 17.02 -12.42
CA ILE A 291 5.50 16.47 -13.73
C ILE A 291 5.87 17.64 -14.64
N TYR A 292 7.06 17.61 -15.22
CA TYR A 292 7.53 18.63 -16.17
C TYR A 292 7.40 18.11 -17.60
N PRO A 293 6.25 18.31 -18.28
CA PRO A 293 6.02 17.75 -19.62
C PRO A 293 7.02 18.28 -20.65
N ARG A 294 7.48 19.53 -20.50
CA ARG A 294 8.48 20.14 -21.41
C ARG A 294 9.85 19.45 -21.33
N SER A 295 10.28 19.03 -20.14
CA SER A 295 11.53 18.28 -19.96
C SER A 295 11.48 16.88 -20.60
N ILE A 296 10.28 16.30 -20.78
CA ILE A 296 10.07 15.01 -21.45
C ILE A 296 10.04 15.19 -22.98
N SER A 297 9.63 16.35 -23.48
CA SER A 297 9.62 16.69 -24.92
C SER A 297 11.00 16.92 -25.54
N GLY A 298 12.06 17.01 -24.72
CA GLY A 298 13.42 17.31 -25.19
C GLY A 298 13.70 18.80 -25.41
N GLU A 299 12.71 19.68 -25.21
CA GLU A 299 12.89 21.13 -25.16
C GLU A 299 13.49 21.54 -23.80
N CYS A 300 14.77 21.23 -23.64
CA CYS A 300 15.56 21.66 -22.49
C CYS A 300 16.00 23.12 -22.68
N GLU A 301 15.22 24.10 -22.22
CA GLU A 301 15.89 25.34 -21.79
C GLU A 301 16.55 25.07 -20.44
N LYS A 302 17.88 25.14 -20.44
CA LYS A 302 18.67 25.01 -19.22
C LYS A 302 18.28 26.14 -18.27
N ILE A 303 18.17 25.83 -16.99
CA ILE A 303 18.26 26.85 -15.94
C ILE A 303 19.69 27.41 -16.01
N ILE A 304 19.90 28.48 -16.78
CA ILE A 304 21.20 29.12 -16.96
C ILE A 304 21.40 30.06 -15.76
N PRO A 305 22.34 29.79 -14.84
CA PRO A 305 22.58 30.66 -13.68
C PRO A 305 22.95 32.10 -14.07
N CYS A 306 23.42 32.30 -15.30
CA CYS A 306 23.73 33.60 -15.89
C CYS A 306 22.49 34.48 -16.10
N ASN A 307 21.29 33.90 -16.25
CA ASN A 307 20.03 34.65 -16.41
C ASN A 307 19.55 35.31 -15.09
N TYR A 308 20.20 34.98 -13.96
CA TYR A 308 19.88 35.46 -12.61
C TYR A 308 21.06 36.18 -11.93
N ARG A 309 22.13 36.51 -12.68
CA ARG A 309 23.21 37.36 -12.16
C ARG A 309 22.73 38.82 -12.09
N LYS A 310 23.33 39.61 -11.19
CA LYS A 310 23.18 41.08 -11.23
C LYS A 310 23.48 41.58 -12.65
N GLY A 311 22.52 42.24 -13.29
CA GLY A 311 22.47 42.72 -14.67
C GLY A 311 21.67 41.87 -15.69
N ALA A 312 21.11 40.71 -15.32
CA ALA A 312 20.53 39.75 -16.28
C ALA A 312 19.00 39.85 -16.49
N ARG A 313 18.45 39.13 -17.48
CA ARG A 313 17.02 39.19 -17.92
C ARG A 313 16.02 38.99 -16.78
N TYR A 314 16.36 38.21 -15.74
CA TYR A 314 15.55 38.00 -14.53
C TYR A 314 16.20 38.56 -13.27
N GLU A 315 17.13 39.51 -13.40
CA GLU A 315 17.59 40.31 -12.27
C GLU A 315 16.41 41.11 -11.73
N ARG A 316 15.97 40.78 -10.52
CA ARG A 316 15.25 41.76 -9.69
C ARG A 316 16.22 42.21 -8.61
N GLY A 317 16.81 43.40 -8.82
CA GLY A 317 17.61 44.11 -7.82
C GLY A 317 16.78 44.34 -6.55
N HIS A 318 17.34 44.27 -5.35
CA HIS A 318 18.67 44.72 -4.96
C HIS A 318 19.32 43.81 -3.91
#